data_AF-A0A925ARS2-F1
#
_entry.id   AF-A0A925ARS2-F1
#
_cell.length_a   1.000
_cell.length_b   1.000
_cell.length_c   1.000
_cell.angle_alpha   90.00
_cell.angle_beta   90.00
_cell.angle_gamma   90.00
#
_symmetry.space_group_name_H-M   'P 1'
#
loop_
_entity.id
_entity.type
_entity.pdbx_description
1 polymer ?
#
loop_
_entity_poly.entity_id
_entity_poly.type
_entity_poly.pdbx_seq_one_letter_code
_entity_poly.pdbx_strand_id
1 'polypeptide(L)' 'MQPYPMAIRRQIIVKYQRGLDTAEIAEDYGYCVAGVHRVRQRYEESGSLEPRVAKRVVNQSSTNLL' A
#
# COMPACT_ATOMS: atom_id res chain seq x y z
N MET A 1 12.53 1.71 -0.42
CA MET A 1 11.67 0.51 -0.53
C MET A 1 10.47 0.87 -1.39
N GLN A 2 10.17 0.08 -2.42
CA GLN A 2 8.99 0.33 -3.27
C GLN A 2 7.72 -0.21 -2.59
N PRO A 3 6.58 0.46 -2.73
CA PRO A 3 5.32 -0.09 -2.22
C PRO A 3 4.94 -1.36 -2.99
N TYR A 4 4.25 -2.29 -2.33
CA TYR A 4 3.67 -3.44 -3.04
C TYR A 4 2.74 -2.98 -4.17
N PRO A 5 2.73 -3.68 -5.32
CA PRO A 5 1.80 -3.40 -6.41
C PRO A 5 0.34 -3.39 -5.96
N MET A 6 -0.51 -2.61 -6.63
CA MET A 6 -1.94 -2.52 -6.29
C MET A 6 -2.65 -3.88 -6.31
N ALA A 7 -2.31 -4.74 -7.28
CA ALA A 7 -2.86 -6.09 -7.35
C ALA A 7 -2.55 -6.89 -6.08
N ILE A 8 -1.30 -6.84 -5.60
CA ILE A 8 -0.88 -7.53 -4.38
C ILE A 8 -1.59 -6.98 -3.15
N ARG A 9 -1.69 -5.64 -3.03
CA ARG A 9 -2.40 -5.03 -1.89
C ARG A 9 -3.87 -5.44 -1.85
N ARG A 10 -4.54 -5.47 -3.01
CA ARG A 10 -5.92 -5.96 -3.11
C ARG A 10 -6.04 -7.39 -2.61
N GLN A 11 -5.12 -8.27 -3.03
CA GLN A 11 -5.13 -9.67 -2.62
C GLN A 11 -4.85 -9.86 -1.13
N ILE A 12 -3.94 -9.06 -0.54
CA ILE A 12 -3.71 -9.00 0.91
C ILE A 12 -5.01 -8.68 1.64
N ILE A 13 -5.74 -7.63 1.21
CA ILE A 13 -6.99 -7.23 1.86
C ILE A 13 -8.09 -8.28 1.69
N VAL A 14 -8.21 -8.92 0.52
CA VAL A 14 -9.18 -10.01 0.31
C VAL A 14 -8.94 -11.18 1.26
N LYS A 15 -7.68 -11.59 1.47
CA LYS A 15 -7.35 -12.66 2.43
C LYS A 15 -7.61 -12.23 3.87
N TYR A 16 -7.26 -11.01 4.23
CA TYR A 16 -7.55 -10.45 5.55
C TYR A 16 -9.06 -10.44 5.84
N GLN A 17 -9.89 -9.98 4.90
CA GLN A 17 -11.35 -9.99 5.02
C GLN A 17 -11.95 -11.40 5.12
N ARG A 18 -11.24 -12.43 4.66
CA ARG A 18 -11.62 -13.84 4.82
C ARG A 18 -11.19 -14.44 6.16
N GLY A 19 -10.53 -13.66 7.02
CA GLY A 19 -10.15 -14.04 8.37
C GLY A 19 -8.70 -14.47 8.55
N LEU A 20 -7.86 -14.41 7.52
CA LEU A 20 -6.44 -14.72 7.66
C LEU A 20 -5.70 -13.58 8.37
N ASP A 21 -4.73 -13.94 9.22
CA ASP A 21 -3.87 -12.98 9.88
C ASP A 21 -2.69 -12.51 9.00
N THR A 22 -1.94 -11.52 9.48
CA THR A 22 -0.84 -10.94 8.70
C THR A 22 0.35 -11.88 8.52
N ALA A 23 0.54 -12.87 9.40
CA ALA A 23 1.62 -13.84 9.32
C ALA A 23 1.30 -14.90 8.27
N GLU A 24 0.09 -15.46 8.28
CA GLU A 24 -0.41 -16.40 7.27
C GLU A 24 -0.36 -15.78 5.86
N ILE A 25 -0.82 -14.54 5.72
CA ILE A 25 -0.78 -13.82 4.43
C ILE A 25 0.68 -13.57 3.98
N ALA A 26 1.59 -13.28 4.91
CA ALA A 26 2.98 -13.05 4.58
C ALA A 26 3.66 -14.33 4.10
N GLU A 27 3.38 -15.45 4.74
CA GLU A 27 3.87 -16.78 4.33
C GLU A 27 3.36 -17.16 2.93
N ASP A 28 2.05 -17.03 2.68
CA ASP A 28 1.42 -17.34 1.40
C ASP A 28 2.06 -16.64 0.19
N TYR A 29 2.53 -15.41 0.37
CA TYR A 29 3.13 -14.60 -0.69
C TYR A 29 4.66 -14.52 -0.63
N GLY A 30 5.31 -15.11 0.38
CA GLY A 30 6.76 -14.96 0.61
C GLY A 30 7.18 -13.52 0.92
N TYR A 31 6.32 -12.75 1.60
CA TYR A 31 6.59 -11.36 1.99
C TYR A 31 6.92 -11.22 3.48
N CYS A 32 7.40 -10.04 3.87
CA CYS A 32 7.60 -9.74 5.28
C CYS A 32 6.28 -9.34 5.96
N VAL A 33 6.07 -9.85 7.17
CA VAL A 33 4.89 -9.59 8.02
C VAL A 33 4.66 -8.08 8.19
N ALA A 34 5.73 -7.32 8.47
CA ALA A 34 5.63 -5.87 8.65
C ALA A 34 5.12 -5.13 7.40
N GLY A 35 5.43 -5.62 6.19
CA GLY A 35 4.93 -5.04 4.95
C GLY A 35 3.45 -5.33 4.74
N VAL A 36 3.01 -6.55 5.03
CA VAL A 36 1.59 -6.94 5.00
C VAL A 36 0.80 -6.15 6.04
N HIS A 37 1.30 -6.04 7.26
CA HIS A 37 0.70 -5.25 8.34
C HIS A 37 0.46 -3.80 7.92
N ARG A 38 1.44 -3.12 7.30
CA ARG A 38 1.27 -1.74 6.83
C ARG A 38 0.19 -1.58 5.75
N VAL A 39 -0.03 -2.59 4.91
CA VAL A 39 -1.12 -2.58 3.93
C VAL A 39 -2.46 -2.69 4.63
N ARG A 40 -2.60 -3.64 5.57
CA ARG A 40 -3.81 -3.83 6.37
C ARG A 40 -4.15 -2.55 7.14
N GLN A 41 -3.19 -2.02 7.90
CA GLN A 41 -3.34 -0.82 8.70
C GLN A 41 -3.83 0.37 7.85
N ARG A 42 -3.21 0.60 6.69
CA ARG A 42 -3.63 1.68 5.78
C ARG A 42 -5.08 1.52 5.31
N TYR A 43 -5.48 0.29 5.00
CA TYR A 43 -6.85 0.00 4.58
C TYR A 43 -7.85 0.19 5.72
N GLU A 44 -7.53 -0.25 6.94
CA GLU A 44 -8.37 -0.05 8.12
C GLU A 44 -8.55 1.44 8.46
N GLU A 45 -7.48 2.23 8.38
CA GLU A 45 -7.50 3.65 8.71
C GLU A 45 -8.23 4.51 7.67
N SER A 46 -8.25 4.10 6.39
CA SER A 46 -8.68 4.99 5.29
C SER A 46 -9.56 4.38 4.22
N GLY A 47 -9.79 3.07 4.24
CA GLY A 47 -10.43 2.31 3.16
C GLY A 47 -9.63 2.26 1.84
N SER A 48 -8.42 2.82 1.82
CA SER A 48 -7.62 2.99 0.59
C SER A 48 -6.57 1.89 0.43
N LEU A 49 -6.43 1.37 -0.79
CA LEU A 49 -5.33 0.49 -1.17
C LEU A 49 -4.07 1.24 -1.62
N GLU A 50 -4.18 2.53 -1.94
CA GLU A 50 -3.07 3.32 -2.46
C GLU A 50 -1.92 3.41 -1.44
N PRO A 51 -0.65 3.46 -1.86
CA PRO A 51 0.47 3.66 -0.95
C PRO A 51 0.51 5.10 -0.43
N ARG A 52 1.12 5.31 0.74
CA ARG A 52 1.28 6.65 1.30
C ARG A 52 2.56 7.19 0.71
N VAL A 53 2.48 7.71 -0.50
CA VAL A 53 3.57 8.49 -1.08
C VAL A 53 3.48 9.88 -0.46
N ALA A 54 4.53 10.29 0.25
CA ALA A 54 4.71 11.71 0.52
C ALA A 54 4.70 12.40 -0.84
N LYS A 55 3.75 13.30 -1.08
CA LYS A 55 3.74 14.09 -2.32
C LYS A 55 5.10 14.75 -2.42
N ARG A 56 5.91 14.34 -3.39
CA ARG A 56 7.05 15.14 -3.81
C ARG A 56 6.40 16.40 -4.40
N VAL A 57 6.42 17.50 -3.66
CA VAL A 57 5.95 18.79 -4.19
C VAL A 57 6.89 19.13 -5.33
N VAL A 58 6.48 18.81 -6.56
CA VAL A 58 7.12 19.33 -7.76
C VAL A 58 6.51 20.71 -7.96
N ASN A 59 7.22 21.76 -7.52
CA ASN A 59 6.91 23.11 -7.92
C ASN A 59 7.07 23.18 -9.45
N GLN A 60 5.97 23.18 -10.19
CA GLN A 60 5.97 23.60 -11.59
C GLN A 60 5.99 25.13 -11.62
N SER A 61 7.17 25.69 -11.40
CA SER A 61 7.45 27.05 -11.84
C SER A 61 7.87 26.95 -13.31
N SER A 62 6.94 27.25 -14.20
CA SER A 62 7.28 27.62 -15.57
C SER A 62 6.48 28.86 -15.92
N THR A 63 7.19 29.97 -15.81
CA THR A 63 6.96 31.26 -16.45
C THR A 63 6.36 31.10 -17.84
N ASN A 64 5.14 31.59 -18.04
CA ASN A 64 4.71 32.03 -19.37
C ASN A 64 5.28 33.43 -19.60
N LEU A 65 6.36 33.49 -20.39
CA LEU A 65 6.76 34.67 -21.14
C LEU A 65 6.22 34.46 -22.55
N LEU A 66 5.12 35.14 -22.87
CA LEU A 66 4.77 35.69 -24.18
C LEU A 66 3.83 36.87 -23.95
#